data_AF-A0A9W7MKC4-F1
#
_entry.id   AF-A0A9W7MKC4-F1
#
_cell.length_a   1.000
_cell.length_b   1.000
_cell.length_c   1.000
_cell.angle_alpha   90.00
_cell.angle_beta   90.00
_cell.angle_gamma   90.00
#
_symmetry.space_group_name_H-M   'P 1'
#
loop_
_entity.id
_entity.type
_entity.pdbx_description
1 polymer ?
#
loop_
_entity_poly.entity_id
_entity_poly.type
_entity_poly.pdbx_seq_one_letter_code
_entity_poly.pdbx_strand_id
1 'polypeptide(L)'
;MQRLGVASLFEEEIHHILANLIHHHNIFDDFYTVALHFRILRQNGFFVPTVFNKFMDGDSKFMGSLGDDVKVLLSLYQASILGMPDEHVLDEAQNFSAKHFLVQRENMETRTGEQIRQSMEYPQPWRMEWTEARDFIDIYQNHTDDIYNFRRKLP
;
A
#
# COMPACT_ATOMS: atom_id res chain seq x y z
N MET A 1 11.15 -1.64 8.44
CA MET A 1 12.52 -1.89 7.95
C MET A 1 12.76 -1.22 6.61
N GLN A 2 12.14 -1.65 5.51
CA GLN A 2 12.33 -1.02 4.18
C GLN A 2 12.07 0.48 4.18
N ARG A 3 10.91 0.92 4.69
CA ARG A 3 10.57 2.35 4.82
C ARG A 3 11.44 3.14 5.79
N LEU A 4 12.29 2.49 6.60
CA LEU A 4 13.23 3.17 7.50
C LEU A 4 14.61 3.34 6.87
N GLY A 5 14.81 2.85 5.63
CA GLY A 5 16.11 2.94 4.94
C GLY A 5 17.18 1.99 5.49
N VAL A 6 16.79 0.98 6.27
CA VAL A 6 17.73 0.00 6.90
C VAL A 6 17.67 -1.38 6.26
N ALA A 7 16.91 -1.54 5.17
CA ALA A 7 16.74 -2.86 4.52
C ALA A 7 18.01 -3.38 3.86
N SER A 8 18.92 -2.50 3.42
CA SER A 8 20.21 -2.89 2.83
C SER A 8 21.12 -3.66 3.79
N LEU A 9 20.86 -3.59 5.10
CA LEU A 9 21.58 -4.35 6.12
C LEU A 9 21.10 -5.80 6.24
N PHE A 10 19.97 -6.15 5.60
CA PHE A 10 19.28 -7.43 5.73
C PHE A 10 18.81 -7.99 4.38
N GLU A 11 19.51 -7.66 3.29
CA GLU A 11 19.06 -8.01 1.93
C GLU A 11 18.89 -9.52 1.75
N GLU A 12 19.82 -10.33 2.27
CA GLU A 12 19.79 -11.78 2.18
C GLU A 12 18.62 -12.36 3.00
N GLU A 13 18.42 -11.91 4.23
CA GLU A 13 17.33 -12.35 5.09
C GLU A 13 15.97 -11.96 4.51
N ILE A 14 15.84 -10.73 4.03
CA ILE A 14 14.63 -10.24 3.36
C ILE A 14 14.36 -11.10 2.12
N HIS A 15 15.36 -11.31 1.27
CA HIS A 15 15.19 -12.12 0.06
C HIS A 15 14.74 -13.54 0.39
N HIS A 16 15.35 -14.20 1.39
CA HIS A 16 14.99 -15.55 1.81
C HIS A 16 13.55 -15.63 2.33
N ILE A 17 13.14 -14.68 3.17
CA ILE A 17 11.76 -14.60 3.69
C ILE A 17 10.77 -14.39 2.54
N LEU A 18 11.08 -13.49 1.60
CA LEU A 18 10.23 -13.19 0.45
C LEU A 18 10.12 -14.37 -0.52
N ALA A 19 11.21 -15.09 -0.76
CA ALA A 19 11.19 -16.29 -1.59
C ALA A 19 10.23 -17.36 -1.03
N ASN A 20 10.22 -17.55 0.29
CA ASN A 20 9.27 -18.46 0.94
C ASN A 20 7.81 -17.95 0.84
N LEU A 21 7.61 -16.63 0.90
CA LEU A 21 6.29 -15.99 0.85
C LEU A 21 5.60 -16.08 -0.53
N ILE A 22 6.34 -16.28 -1.62
CA ILE A 22 5.77 -16.45 -2.97
C ILE A 22 4.81 -17.64 -3.02
N HIS A 23 5.11 -18.71 -2.29
CA HIS A 23 4.27 -19.90 -2.26
C HIS A 23 2.96 -19.71 -1.47
N HIS A 24 2.81 -18.59 -0.76
CA HIS A 24 1.70 -18.33 0.16
C HIS A 24 0.76 -17.20 -0.33
N HIS A 25 0.89 -16.76 -1.59
CA HIS A 25 0.15 -15.60 -2.12
C HIS A 25 -1.38 -15.75 -2.12
N ASN A 26 -1.91 -16.97 -2.06
CA ASN A 26 -3.36 -17.24 -2.12
C ASN A 26 -4.01 -17.52 -0.75
N ILE A 27 -3.29 -17.29 0.36
CA ILE A 27 -3.76 -17.63 1.72
C ILE A 27 -4.49 -16.46 2.40
N PHE A 28 -4.28 -15.23 1.91
CA PHE A 28 -4.81 -14.03 2.57
C PHE A 28 -6.21 -13.70 2.05
N ASP A 29 -7.19 -13.54 2.94
CA ASP A 29 -8.56 -13.12 2.56
C ASP A 29 -8.73 -11.60 2.54
N ASP A 30 -7.94 -10.89 3.34
CA ASP A 30 -7.99 -9.43 3.43
C ASP A 30 -7.29 -8.74 2.25
N PHE A 31 -7.97 -7.76 1.66
CA PHE A 31 -7.47 -7.01 0.52
C PHE A 31 -6.18 -6.28 0.83
N TYR A 32 -6.12 -5.58 1.96
CA TYR A 32 -4.97 -4.78 2.33
C TYR A 32 -3.71 -5.66 2.40
N THR A 33 -3.84 -6.83 3.00
CA THR A 33 -2.77 -7.82 3.12
C THR A 33 -2.34 -8.37 1.76
N VAL A 34 -3.30 -8.70 0.87
CA VAL A 34 -3.00 -9.16 -0.50
C VAL A 34 -2.26 -8.09 -1.30
N ALA A 35 -2.73 -6.85 -1.27
CA ALA A 35 -2.12 -5.73 -1.98
C ALA A 35 -0.70 -5.44 -1.45
N LEU A 36 -0.52 -5.48 -0.13
CA LEU A 36 0.78 -5.29 0.50
C LEU A 36 1.77 -6.41 0.11
N HIS A 37 1.32 -7.66 0.16
CA HIS A 37 2.14 -8.82 -0.21
C HIS A 37 2.60 -8.75 -1.67
N PHE A 38 1.65 -8.47 -2.58
CA PHE A 38 1.94 -8.25 -3.99
C PHE A 38 2.98 -7.14 -4.19
N ARG A 39 2.79 -6.01 -3.52
CA ARG A 39 3.67 -4.84 -3.63
C ARG A 39 5.09 -5.14 -3.16
N ILE A 40 5.24 -5.74 -1.98
CA ILE A 40 6.56 -6.08 -1.42
C ILE A 40 7.29 -7.06 -2.34
N LEU A 41 6.62 -8.10 -2.83
CA LEU A 41 7.28 -9.08 -3.71
C LEU A 41 7.75 -8.44 -5.02
N ARG A 42 6.91 -7.65 -5.69
CA ARG A 42 7.30 -6.99 -6.94
C ARG A 42 8.40 -5.95 -6.78
N GLN A 43 8.37 -5.17 -5.69
CA GLN A 43 9.43 -4.20 -5.40
C GLN A 43 10.79 -4.87 -5.18
N ASN A 44 10.81 -6.12 -4.73
CA ASN A 44 12.03 -6.92 -4.56
C ASN A 44 12.35 -7.78 -5.80
N GLY A 45 11.71 -7.54 -6.94
CA GLY A 45 12.02 -8.20 -8.22
C GLY A 45 11.39 -9.58 -8.43
N PHE A 46 10.47 -10.02 -7.55
CA PHE A 46 9.77 -11.27 -7.75
C PHE A 46 8.58 -11.11 -8.70
N PHE A 47 8.45 -12.04 -9.65
CA PHE A 47 7.29 -12.11 -10.52
C PHE A 47 6.12 -12.77 -9.78
N VAL A 48 5.06 -12.00 -9.53
CA VAL A 48 3.84 -12.47 -8.86
C VAL A 48 2.64 -12.18 -9.76
N PRO A 49 1.82 -13.19 -10.09
CA PRO A 49 0.58 -12.98 -10.83
C PRO A 49 -0.35 -12.02 -10.11
N THR A 50 -1.17 -11.30 -10.86
CA THR A 50 -2.23 -10.48 -10.27
C THR A 50 -3.28 -11.35 -9.61
N VAL A 51 -3.43 -11.22 -8.30
CA VAL A 51 -4.38 -12.02 -7.48
C VAL A 51 -5.60 -11.20 -7.03
N PHE A 52 -5.86 -10.08 -7.70
CA PHE A 52 -6.91 -9.13 -7.35
C PHE A 52 -8.31 -9.55 -7.85
N ASN A 53 -8.40 -10.57 -8.72
CA ASN A 53 -9.65 -11.02 -9.33
C ASN A 53 -10.73 -11.42 -8.30
N LYS A 54 -10.34 -11.91 -7.13
CA LYS A 54 -11.28 -12.28 -6.05
C LYS A 54 -11.99 -11.08 -5.41
N PHE A 55 -11.49 -9.88 -5.66
CA PHE A 55 -12.05 -8.61 -5.19
C PHE A 55 -12.80 -7.87 -6.29
N MET A 56 -13.06 -8.56 -7.41
CA MET A 56 -13.83 -8.04 -8.53
C MET A 56 -15.23 -8.64 -8.56
N ASP A 57 -16.17 -7.89 -9.11
CA ASP A 57 -17.52 -8.34 -9.42
C ASP A 57 -17.57 -9.11 -10.75
N GLY A 58 -18.76 -9.58 -11.12
CA GLY A 58 -18.99 -10.31 -12.37
C GLY A 58 -18.75 -9.49 -13.64
N ASP A 59 -18.70 -8.16 -13.53
CA ASP A 59 -18.46 -7.23 -14.63
C ASP A 59 -16.96 -6.88 -14.77
N SER A 60 -16.08 -7.61 -14.06
CA SER A 60 -14.63 -7.34 -14.01
C SER A 60 -14.31 -5.93 -13.50
N LYS A 61 -15.07 -5.45 -12.51
CA LYS A 61 -14.78 -4.20 -11.78
C LYS A 61 -14.52 -4.49 -10.32
N PHE A 62 -13.74 -3.64 -9.66
CA PHE A 62 -13.54 -3.77 -8.22
C PHE A 62 -14.85 -3.57 -7.45
N MET A 63 -15.08 -4.42 -6.44
CA MET A 63 -16.25 -4.34 -5.57
C MET A 63 -16.36 -2.94 -4.95
N GLY A 64 -17.52 -2.30 -5.10
CA GLY A 64 -17.75 -0.95 -4.59
C GLY A 64 -17.53 -0.78 -3.09
N SER A 65 -17.65 -1.85 -2.30
CA SER A 65 -17.37 -1.87 -0.86
C SER A 65 -15.91 -1.58 -0.51
N LEU A 66 -14.96 -1.81 -1.42
CA LEU A 66 -13.55 -1.43 -1.25
C LEU A 66 -13.37 0.09 -1.35
N GLY A 67 -14.34 0.76 -1.96
CA GLY A 67 -14.38 2.19 -2.23
C GLY A 67 -14.59 3.06 -1.00
N ASP A 68 -14.89 2.48 0.17
CA ASP A 68 -15.17 3.19 1.41
C ASP A 68 -13.94 3.27 2.33
N ASP A 69 -12.97 2.36 2.19
CA ASP A 69 -11.77 2.34 3.02
C ASP A 69 -10.57 3.01 2.32
N VAL A 70 -10.18 4.18 2.82
CA VAL A 70 -9.01 4.97 2.40
C VAL A 70 -7.73 4.13 2.31
N LYS A 71 -7.49 3.24 3.29
CA LYS A 71 -6.26 2.46 3.38
C LYS A 71 -6.23 1.38 2.30
N VAL A 72 -7.37 0.77 2.05
CA VAL A 72 -7.58 -0.20 0.95
C VAL A 72 -7.34 0.48 -0.39
N LEU A 73 -7.97 1.64 -0.63
CA LEU A 73 -7.77 2.43 -1.84
C LEU A 73 -6.31 2.82 -2.06
N LEU A 74 -5.61 3.24 -1.00
CA LEU A 74 -4.22 3.66 -1.11
C LEU A 74 -3.31 2.48 -1.45
N SER A 75 -3.57 1.34 -0.81
CA SER A 75 -2.82 0.11 -1.05
C SER A 75 -3.05 -0.41 -2.46
N LEU A 76 -4.28 -0.30 -2.97
CA LEU A 76 -4.61 -0.66 -4.35
C LEU A 76 -3.91 0.24 -5.36
N TYR A 77 -3.97 1.55 -5.15
CA TYR A 77 -3.27 2.52 -6.00
C TYR A 77 -1.76 2.28 -6.02
N GLN A 78 -1.14 2.02 -4.86
CA GLN A 78 0.29 1.73 -4.82
C GLN A 78 0.66 0.40 -5.49
N ALA A 79 -0.22 -0.60 -5.43
CA ALA A 79 -0.03 -1.87 -6.11
C ALA A 79 -0.18 -1.73 -7.63
N SER A 80 -1.14 -0.93 -8.11
CA SER A 80 -1.34 -0.74 -9.56
C SER A 80 -0.17 -0.07 -10.27
N ILE A 81 0.56 0.81 -9.56
CA ILE A 81 1.78 1.45 -10.08
C ILE A 81 2.88 0.44 -10.43
N LEU A 82 2.82 -0.78 -9.91
CA LEU A 82 3.76 -1.87 -10.20
C LEU A 82 3.30 -2.80 -11.33
N GLY A 83 2.30 -2.38 -12.11
CA GLY A 83 1.76 -3.16 -13.21
C GLY A 83 2.65 -3.22 -14.45
N MET A 84 2.49 -4.31 -15.20
CA MET A 84 3.14 -4.54 -16.49
C MET A 84 2.13 -4.38 -17.65
N PRO A 85 2.58 -4.19 -18.91
CA PRO A 85 1.74 -3.83 -20.06
C PRO A 85 0.52 -4.72 -20.40
N ASP A 86 0.41 -5.92 -19.82
CA ASP A 86 -0.68 -6.87 -20.09
C ASP A 86 -1.59 -7.13 -18.86
N GLU A 87 -1.46 -6.31 -17.82
CA GLU A 87 -2.13 -6.51 -16.53
C GLU A 87 -3.31 -5.57 -16.34
N HIS A 88 -4.35 -5.72 -17.17
CA HIS A 88 -5.52 -4.85 -17.19
C HIS A 88 -6.24 -4.69 -15.84
N VAL A 89 -6.13 -5.68 -14.96
CA VAL A 89 -6.67 -5.58 -13.59
C VAL A 89 -5.97 -4.48 -12.77
N LEU A 90 -4.70 -4.20 -13.04
CA LEU A 90 -3.95 -3.12 -12.40
C LEU A 90 -4.29 -1.76 -13.01
N ASP A 91 -4.59 -1.70 -14.32
CA ASP A 91 -5.11 -0.47 -14.94
C ASP A 91 -6.47 -0.10 -14.32
N GLU A 92 -7.37 -1.08 -14.18
CA GLU A 92 -8.67 -0.88 -13.53
C GLU A 92 -8.51 -0.51 -12.06
N ALA A 93 -7.55 -1.11 -11.35
CA ALA A 93 -7.24 -0.78 -9.97
C ALA A 93 -6.81 0.68 -9.80
N GLN A 94 -5.99 1.18 -10.72
CA GLN A 94 -5.56 2.57 -10.72
C GLN A 94 -6.74 3.52 -10.93
N ASN A 95 -7.59 3.23 -11.92
CA ASN A 95 -8.78 4.03 -12.24
C ASN A 95 -9.79 4.03 -11.09
N PHE A 96 -10.10 2.85 -10.55
CA PHE A 96 -11.01 2.68 -9.42
C PHE A 96 -10.53 3.48 -8.20
N SER A 97 -9.26 3.32 -7.83
CA SER A 97 -8.69 3.99 -6.67
C SER A 97 -8.74 5.51 -6.84
N ALA A 98 -8.28 6.02 -7.98
CA ALA A 98 -8.26 7.46 -8.25
C ALA A 98 -9.67 8.08 -8.21
N LYS A 99 -10.66 7.40 -8.79
CA LYS A 99 -12.06 7.86 -8.79
C LYS A 99 -12.64 7.92 -7.37
N HIS A 100 -12.48 6.86 -6.59
CA HIS A 100 -13.01 6.81 -5.22
C HIS A 100 -12.30 7.80 -4.30
N PHE A 101 -11.00 8.03 -4.49
CA PHE A 101 -10.30 9.08 -3.76
C PHE A 101 -10.84 10.48 -4.03
N LEU A 102 -11.15 10.82 -5.28
CA LEU A 102 -11.73 12.12 -5.60
C LEU A 102 -13.05 12.36 -4.86
N VAL A 103 -13.89 11.32 -4.75
CA VAL A 103 -15.17 11.40 -4.01
C VAL A 103 -14.92 11.53 -2.50
N GLN A 104 -14.03 10.72 -1.93
CA GLN A 104 -13.79 10.76 -0.49
C GLN A 104 -13.11 12.06 -0.03
N ARG A 105 -12.31 12.70 -0.89
CA ARG A 105 -11.61 13.95 -0.56
C ARG A 105 -12.54 15.06 -0.07
N GLU A 106 -13.78 15.11 -0.54
CA GLU A 106 -14.76 16.12 -0.10
C GLU A 106 -15.12 15.97 1.39
N ASN A 107 -14.96 14.77 1.94
CA ASN A 107 -15.33 14.43 3.32
C ASN A 107 -14.11 14.27 4.26
N MET A 108 -12.89 14.43 3.74
CA MET A 108 -11.66 14.30 4.54
C MET A 108 -11.20 15.63 5.13
N GLU A 109 -10.57 15.57 6.31
CA GLU A 109 -9.79 16.69 6.84
C GLU A 109 -8.73 17.12 5.83
N THR A 110 -8.56 18.44 5.65
CA THR A 110 -7.69 19.03 4.62
C THR A 110 -6.25 18.51 4.69
N ARG A 111 -5.72 18.29 5.91
CA ARG A 111 -4.37 17.77 6.12
C ARG A 111 -4.21 16.33 5.64
N THR A 112 -5.14 15.45 6.03
CA THR A 112 -5.14 14.03 5.67
C THR A 112 -5.34 13.85 4.17
N GLY A 113 -6.25 14.61 3.57
CA GLY A 113 -6.48 14.61 2.12
C GLY A 113 -5.24 15.05 1.33
N GLU A 114 -4.48 16.03 1.82
CA GLU A 114 -3.25 16.48 1.18
C GLU A 114 -2.12 15.43 1.29
N GLN A 115 -1.97 14.77 2.43
CA GLN A 115 -1.00 13.67 2.59
C GLN A 115 -1.29 12.52 1.62
N ILE A 116 -2.56 12.17 1.45
CA ILE A 116 -2.99 11.13 0.49
C ILE A 116 -2.68 11.59 -0.94
N ARG A 117 -3.02 12.84 -1.29
CA ARG A 117 -2.73 13.41 -2.62
C ARG A 117 -1.23 13.33 -2.94
N GLN A 118 -0.38 13.74 -2.01
CA GLN A 118 1.08 13.66 -2.16
C GLN A 118 1.56 12.21 -2.31
N SER A 119 0.94 11.26 -1.60
CA SER A 119 1.25 9.84 -1.73
C SER A 119 0.83 9.23 -3.08
N MET A 120 -0.17 9.81 -3.73
CA MET A 120 -0.59 9.40 -5.07
C MET A 120 0.26 10.06 -6.17
N GLU A 121 0.63 11.32 -6.01
CA GLU A 121 1.51 12.05 -6.95
C GLU A 121 2.92 11.46 -6.96
N TYR A 122 3.41 11.04 -5.79
CA TYR A 122 4.68 10.34 -5.63
C TYR A 122 4.44 9.01 -4.90
N PRO A 123 4.02 7.96 -5.61
CA PRO A 123 3.87 6.62 -5.07
C PRO A 123 5.18 6.13 -4.44
N GLN A 124 5.07 5.34 -3.37
CA GLN A 124 6.23 4.78 -2.68
C GLN A 124 7.24 4.09 -3.62
N PRO A 125 6.85 3.31 -4.65
CA PRO A 125 7.79 2.74 -5.61
C PRO A 125 8.68 3.75 -6.35
N TRP A 126 8.30 5.03 -6.44
CA TRP A 126 9.04 6.07 -7.18
C TRP A 126 9.85 7.00 -6.27
N ARG A 127 9.71 6.87 -4.95
CA ARG A 127 10.40 7.75 -4.00
C ARG A 127 11.84 7.28 -3.81
N MET A 128 12.76 8.24 -3.70
CA MET A 128 14.12 7.94 -3.27
C MET A 128 14.10 7.40 -1.84
N GLU A 129 14.85 6.33 -1.60
CA GLU A 129 14.85 5.58 -0.33
C GLU A 129 15.12 6.48 0.88
N TRP A 130 16.07 7.42 0.76
CA TRP A 130 16.44 8.32 1.86
C TRP A 130 15.35 9.36 2.17
N THR A 131 14.65 9.87 1.15
CA THR A 131 13.53 10.80 1.33
C THR A 131 12.36 10.09 2.02
N GLU A 132 11.98 8.90 1.54
CA GLU A 132 10.93 8.09 2.16
C GLU A 132 11.29 7.70 3.60
N ALA A 133 12.56 7.36 3.85
CA ALA A 133 13.03 7.03 5.19
C ALA A 133 12.89 8.20 6.17
N ARG A 134 13.29 9.40 5.75
CA ARG A 134 13.15 10.61 6.56
C ARG A 134 11.68 10.90 6.89
N ASP A 135 10.83 10.96 5.87
CA ASP A 135 9.40 11.23 6.04
C ASP A 135 8.74 10.18 6.94
N PHE A 136 9.11 8.91 6.77
CA PHE A 136 8.56 7.81 7.56
C PHE A 136 9.04 7.83 9.02
N ILE A 137 10.28 8.22 9.30
CA ILE A 137 10.78 8.40 10.67
C ILE A 137 9.93 9.45 11.40
N ASP A 138 9.68 10.60 10.74
CA ASP A 138 8.86 11.67 11.32
C ASP A 138 7.44 11.17 11.62
N ILE A 139 6.81 10.45 10.67
CA ILE A 139 5.48 9.85 10.88
C ILE A 139 5.51 8.84 12.04
N TYR A 140 6.52 7.97 12.10
CA TYR A 140 6.64 6.92 13.10
C TYR A 140 6.81 7.48 14.51
N GLN A 141 7.64 8.52 14.66
CA GLN A 141 7.85 9.21 15.94
C GLN A 141 6.57 9.89 16.44
N ASN A 142 5.86 10.60 15.56
CA ASN A 142 4.60 11.26 15.92
C ASN A 142 3.51 10.24 16.33
N HIS A 143 3.45 9.07 15.68
CA HIS A 143 2.57 7.99 16.11
C HIS A 143 2.96 7.38 17.46
N THR A 144 4.24 7.31 17.80
CA THR A 144 4.65 6.85 19.14
C THR A 144 4.26 7.85 20.21
N ASP A 145 4.34 9.15 19.95
CA ASP A 145 3.92 10.19 20.90
C ASP A 145 2.41 10.13 21.19
N ASP A 146 1.58 9.81 20.20
CA ASP A 146 0.14 9.56 20.43
C ASP A 146 -0.11 8.35 21.35
N ILE A 147 0.67 7.27 21.21
CA ILE A 147 0.58 6.08 22.06
C ILE A 147 1.09 6.37 23.48
N TYR A 148 2.18 7.13 23.63
CA TYR A 148 2.70 7.55 24.94
C TYR A 148 1.76 8.53 25.65
N ASN A 149 1.11 9.43 24.92
CA ASN A 149 0.12 10.35 25.45
C ASN A 149 -1.21 9.66 25.80
N PHE A 150 -1.60 8.62 25.06
CA PHE A 150 -2.76 7.78 25.37
C PHE A 150 -2.56 6.98 26.67
N ARG A 151 -1.35 6.42 26.88
CA ARG A 151 -1.01 5.67 28.11
C ARG A 151 -0.97 6.51 29.39
N ARG A 152 -0.78 7.84 29.29
CA ARG A 152 -0.85 8.76 30.45
C ARG A 152 -2.27 9.24 30.79
N LYS A 153 -3.28 8.92 29.98
CA LYS A 153 -4.68 9.32 30.18
C LYS A 153 -5.59 8.18 30.66
N LEU A 154 -5.05 6.99 30.91
CA LEU A 154 -5.79 5.92 31.57
C LEU A 154 -5.64 6.07 33.10
N PRO A 155 -6.74 5.98 33.87
CA PRO A 155 -6.75 6.18 35.32
C PRO A 155 -5.96 5.12 36.09
#